data_AF-A0A328SJI7-F1
#
_entry.id   AF-A0A328SJI7-F1
#
_cell.length_a   1.000
_cell.length_b   1.000
_cell.length_c   1.000
_cell.angle_alpha   90.00
_cell.angle_beta   90.00
_cell.angle_gamma   90.00
#
_symmetry.space_group_name_H-M   'P 1'
#
loop_
_entity.id
_entity.type
_entity.pdbx_description
1 polymer ?
#
loop_
_entity_poly.entity_id
_entity_poly.type
_entity_poly.pdbx_seq_one_letter_code
_entity_poly.pdbx_strand_id
1 'polypeptide(L)'
;MDKIVHYSIVDKLSSDDEISVSIRITVTGFPVSEVLEYHNAGKWSQDISTITRTYNDTEVQEHWSNFQSRLLSFLDDGNMRVIMDIMASEDEYYSSKYKLKVNVTSHEILD
;
A
#
# COMPACT_ATOMS: atom_id res chain seq x y z
N MET A 1 18.13 -12.34 2.46
CA MET A 1 17.08 -13.24 2.94
C MET A 1 15.83 -12.82 2.23
N ASP A 2 15.19 -13.77 1.56
CA ASP A 2 14.07 -13.47 0.69
C ASP A 2 12.86 -13.23 1.60
N LYS A 3 12.03 -12.24 1.28
CA LYS A 3 10.85 -11.93 2.09
C LYS A 3 9.73 -11.39 1.24
N ILE A 4 8.50 -11.66 1.69
CA ILE A 4 7.29 -11.04 1.16
C ILE A 4 6.62 -10.33 2.32
N VAL A 5 6.35 -9.04 2.16
CA VAL A 5 5.61 -8.26 3.15
C VAL A 5 4.34 -7.73 2.51
N HIS A 6 3.21 -7.98 3.15
CA HIS A 6 1.91 -7.44 2.74
C HIS A 6 1.55 -6.27 3.62
N TYR A 7 1.00 -5.23 2.99
CA TYR A 7 0.57 -4.01 3.62
C TYR A 7 -0.87 -3.69 3.23
N SER A 8 -1.58 -3.06 4.14
CA SER A 8 -2.83 -2.34 3.86
C SER A 8 -2.62 -0.86 4.11
N ILE A 9 -2.82 -0.04 3.08
CA ILE A 9 -2.78 1.42 3.19
C ILE A 9 -4.20 1.94 3.25
N VAL A 10 -4.55 2.59 4.35
CA VAL A 10 -5.91 3.03 4.70
C VAL A 10 -5.96 4.56 4.71
N ASP A 11 -7.04 5.13 4.18
CA ASP A 11 -7.32 6.55 4.30
C ASP A 11 -7.70 6.92 5.75
N LYS A 12 -7.07 7.95 6.32
CA LYS A 12 -7.42 8.46 7.65
C LYS A 12 -8.29 9.73 7.61
N LEU A 13 -8.65 10.19 6.42
CA LEU A 13 -9.59 11.30 6.24
C LEU A 13 -11.01 10.83 5.88
N SER A 14 -11.17 9.58 5.46
CA SER A 14 -12.48 8.97 5.27
C SER A 14 -13.09 8.62 6.62
N SER A 15 -14.36 8.95 6.83
CA SER A 15 -15.15 8.52 8.00
C SER A 15 -15.52 7.04 7.92
N ASP A 16 -15.55 6.47 6.71
CA ASP A 16 -15.67 5.04 6.49
C ASP A 16 -14.28 4.42 6.34
N ASP A 17 -13.97 3.44 7.19
CA ASP A 17 -12.73 2.64 7.18
C ASP A 17 -12.58 1.76 5.90
N GLU A 18 -13.43 1.94 4.89
CA GLU A 18 -13.50 1.09 3.69
C GLU A 18 -12.45 1.43 2.62
N ILE A 19 -11.93 2.66 2.59
CA ILE A 19 -10.98 3.06 1.54
C ILE A 19 -9.57 2.59 1.89
N SER A 20 -9.18 1.49 1.25
CA SER A 20 -7.85 0.93 1.38
C SER A 20 -7.32 0.30 0.09
N VAL A 21 -6.00 0.23 0.01
CA VAL A 21 -5.25 -0.49 -1.04
C VAL A 21 -4.30 -1.48 -0.37
N SER A 22 -4.34 -2.72 -0.85
CA SER A 22 -3.39 -3.75 -0.44
C SER A 22 -2.20 -3.76 -1.38
N ILE A 23 -1.01 -3.79 -0.79
CA ILE A 23 0.27 -3.78 -1.48
C ILE A 23 1.09 -4.97 -0.98
N ARG A 24 1.87 -5.59 -1.84
CA ARG A 24 2.92 -6.52 -1.42
C ARG A 24 4.27 -6.07 -1.95
N ILE A 25 5.30 -6.25 -1.15
CA ILE A 25 6.68 -6.08 -1.57
C ILE A 25 7.38 -7.42 -1.43
N THR A 26 7.91 -7.91 -2.56
CA THR A 26 8.74 -9.10 -2.62
C THR A 26 10.18 -8.68 -2.75
N VAL A 27 11.02 -9.12 -1.81
CA VAL A 27 12.47 -8.89 -1.83
C VAL A 27 13.15 -10.24 -2.01
N THR A 28 14.02 -10.36 -3.02
CA THR A 28 14.78 -11.59 -3.28
C THR A 28 16.27 -11.31 -3.36
N GLY A 29 17.04 -12.15 -2.68
CA GLY A 29 18.43 -12.50 -2.97
C GLY A 29 19.48 -11.39 -2.96
N PHE A 30 20.69 -11.78 -3.37
CA PHE A 30 21.76 -10.87 -3.74
C PHE A 30 22.11 -11.08 -5.23
N PRO A 31 22.12 -10.01 -6.07
CA PRO A 31 21.77 -8.63 -5.72
C PRO A 31 20.29 -8.52 -5.32
N VAL A 32 20.00 -7.58 -4.43
CA VAL A 32 18.64 -7.36 -3.92
C VAL A 32 17.73 -6.95 -5.07
N SER A 33 16.73 -7.77 -5.37
CA SER A 33 15.64 -7.45 -6.27
C SER A 33 14.39 -7.15 -5.46
N GLU A 34 13.80 -5.98 -5.69
CA GLU A 34 12.58 -5.53 -5.03
C GLU A 34 11.45 -5.44 -6.06
N VAL A 35 10.31 -6.07 -5.78
CA VAL A 35 9.12 -6.03 -6.63
C VAL A 35 7.95 -5.53 -5.81
N LEU A 36 7.39 -4.38 -6.21
CA LEU A 36 6.21 -3.75 -5.61
C LEU A 36 4.98 -4.12 -6.44
N GLU A 37 3.97 -4.71 -5.81
CA GLU A 37 2.74 -5.11 -6.49
C GLU A 37 1.50 -4.64 -5.73
N TYR A 38 0.48 -4.31 -6.50
CA TYR A 38 -0.80 -3.79 -6.03
C TYR A 38 -1.90 -4.81 -6.25
N HIS A 39 -2.78 -4.95 -5.26
CA HIS A 39 -3.92 -5.85 -5.35
C HIS A 39 -5.14 -5.15 -5.94
N ASN A 40 -5.71 -5.73 -7.00
CA ASN A 40 -7.05 -5.37 -7.47
C ASN A 40 -7.78 -6.61 -8.01
N ALA A 41 -9.06 -6.74 -7.65
CA ALA A 41 -9.96 -7.79 -8.13
C ALA A 41 -9.37 -9.23 -8.09
N GLY A 42 -8.67 -9.58 -7.01
CA GLY A 42 -8.07 -10.90 -6.80
C GLY A 42 -6.74 -11.13 -7.53
N LYS A 43 -6.16 -10.08 -8.13
CA LYS A 43 -4.90 -10.14 -8.88
C LYS A 43 -3.89 -9.16 -8.32
N TRP A 44 -2.62 -9.53 -8.42
CA TRP A 44 -1.47 -8.68 -8.11
C TRP A 44 -0.84 -8.19 -9.40
N SER A 45 -0.49 -6.90 -9.45
CA SER A 45 0.13 -6.26 -10.61
C SER A 45 1.19 -5.26 -10.19
N GLN A 46 2.27 -5.14 -10.96
CA GLN A 46 3.28 -4.07 -10.77
C GLN A 46 2.82 -2.72 -11.35
N ASP A 47 1.76 -2.73 -12.17
CA ASP A 47 1.20 -1.51 -12.74
C ASP A 47 0.28 -0.82 -11.73
N ILE A 48 0.68 0.37 -11.28
CA ILE A 48 -0.08 1.20 -10.35
C ILE A 48 -1.42 1.67 -10.91
N SER A 49 -1.61 1.72 -12.23
CA SER A 49 -2.91 2.07 -12.82
C SER A 49 -4.02 1.08 -12.40
N THR A 50 -3.62 -0.14 -12.03
CA THR A 50 -4.55 -1.21 -11.65
C THR A 50 -5.26 -0.97 -10.34
N ILE A 51 -4.82 -0.07 -9.46
CA ILE A 51 -5.56 0.23 -8.24
C ILE A 51 -6.79 1.11 -8.47
N THR A 52 -6.98 1.65 -9.68
CA THR A 52 -8.11 2.54 -10.00
C THR A 52 -9.45 1.84 -9.78
N ARG A 53 -10.35 2.50 -9.05
CA ARG A 53 -11.72 2.04 -8.77
C ARG A 53 -12.73 3.10 -9.17
N THR A 54 -13.92 2.65 -9.54
CA THR A 54 -15.07 3.52 -9.82
C THR A 54 -16.20 3.13 -8.88
N TYR A 55 -16.75 4.13 -8.19
CA TYR A 55 -17.87 4.00 -7.28
C TYR A 55 -19.09 4.69 -7.88
N ASN A 56 -20.27 4.09 -7.69
CA ASN A 56 -21.54 4.70 -8.13
C ASN A 56 -21.96 5.85 -7.21
N ASP A 57 -21.57 5.77 -5.93
CA ASP A 57 -21.78 6.83 -4.96
C ASP A 57 -20.78 7.96 -5.20
N THR A 58 -21.29 9.19 -5.39
CA THR A 58 -20.47 10.35 -5.73
C THR A 58 -19.57 10.80 -4.59
N GLU A 59 -20.01 10.65 -3.34
CA GLU A 59 -19.24 11.02 -2.16
C GLU A 59 -18.07 10.02 -1.99
N VAL A 60 -18.36 8.72 -2.10
CA VAL A 60 -17.32 7.68 -2.06
C VAL A 60 -16.33 7.82 -3.23
N GLN A 61 -16.81 8.18 -4.43
CA GLN A 61 -15.94 8.43 -5.58
C GLN A 61 -15.00 9.62 -5.36
N GLU A 62 -15.47 10.69 -4.74
CA GLU A 62 -14.63 11.84 -4.39
C GLU A 62 -13.59 11.46 -3.33
N HIS A 63 -14.00 10.77 -2.27
CA HIS A 63 -13.09 10.25 -1.24
C HIS A 63 -12.02 9.32 -1.84
N TRP A 64 -12.42 8.40 -2.71
CA TRP A 64 -11.50 7.52 -3.42
C TRP A 64 -10.50 8.32 -4.26
N SER A 65 -10.96 9.30 -5.03
CA SER A 65 -10.09 10.10 -5.90
C SER A 65 -9.07 10.91 -5.08
N ASN A 66 -9.50 11.49 -3.97
CA ASN A 66 -8.65 12.22 -3.04
C ASN A 66 -7.63 11.29 -2.35
N PHE A 67 -8.08 10.11 -1.90
CA PHE A 67 -7.21 9.09 -1.33
C PHE A 67 -6.18 8.62 -2.36
N GLN A 68 -6.61 8.28 -3.58
CA GLN A 68 -5.74 7.79 -4.65
C GLN A 68 -4.67 8.84 -4.97
N SER A 69 -5.03 10.12 -5.09
CA SER A 69 -4.04 11.18 -5.30
C SER A 69 -2.97 11.22 -4.21
N ARG A 70 -3.37 11.16 -2.93
CA ARG A 70 -2.42 11.15 -1.80
C ARG A 70 -1.58 9.87 -1.76
N LEU A 71 -2.17 8.73 -2.08
CA LEU A 71 -1.49 7.43 -2.17
C LEU A 71 -0.42 7.46 -3.26
N LEU A 72 -0.74 7.95 -4.46
CA LEU A 72 0.22 8.04 -5.55
C LEU A 72 1.41 8.92 -5.15
N SER A 73 1.17 10.11 -4.59
CA SER A 73 2.25 10.97 -4.10
C SER A 73 3.05 10.37 -2.94
N PHE A 74 2.42 9.54 -2.09
CA PHE A 74 3.09 8.84 -1.01
C PHE A 74 4.03 7.74 -1.55
N LEU A 75 3.61 7.02 -2.59
CA LEU A 75 4.39 5.98 -3.26
C LEU A 75 5.55 6.59 -4.07
N ASP A 76 5.30 7.68 -4.80
CA ASP A 76 6.30 8.38 -5.61
C ASP A 76 7.45 8.97 -4.76
N ASP A 77 7.15 9.43 -3.54
CA ASP A 77 8.15 9.90 -2.58
C ASP A 77 9.03 8.75 -2.02
N GLY A 78 8.78 7.50 -2.41
CA GLY A 78 9.58 6.34 -1.99
C GLY A 78 9.32 5.86 -0.55
N ASN A 79 8.24 6.33 0.10
CA ASN A 79 7.96 6.05 1.51
C ASN A 79 7.82 4.55 1.81
N MET A 80 7.29 3.76 0.88
CA MET A 80 7.12 2.31 1.08
C MET A 80 8.44 1.57 1.26
N ARG A 81 9.51 2.04 0.61
CA ARG A 81 10.83 1.45 0.76
C ARG A 81 11.37 1.68 2.18
N VAL A 82 11.27 2.92 2.65
CA VAL A 82 11.68 3.30 4.02
C VAL A 82 10.90 2.51 5.06
N ILE A 83 9.58 2.37 4.87
CA ILE A 83 8.68 1.61 5.74
C ILE A 83 9.07 0.14 5.80
N MET A 84 9.38 -0.48 4.66
CA MET A 84 9.83 -1.87 4.61
C MET A 84 11.12 -2.13 5.39
N ASP A 85 12.01 -1.14 5.47
CA ASP A 85 13.28 -1.27 6.18
C ASP A 85 13.14 -1.15 7.71
N ILE A 86 12.09 -0.48 8.18
CA ILE A 86 11.91 -0.17 9.62
C ILE A 86 10.80 -0.96 10.30
N MET A 87 9.81 -1.47 9.56
CA MET A 87 8.64 -2.12 10.12
C MET A 87 8.81 -3.64 10.25
N ALA A 88 8.40 -4.18 11.39
CA ALA A 88 8.26 -5.61 11.65
C ALA A 88 6.80 -6.07 11.48
N SER A 89 6.54 -7.37 11.68
CA SER A 89 5.19 -7.93 11.64
C SER A 89 4.24 -7.18 12.58
N GLU A 90 3.02 -6.91 12.13
CA GLU A 90 1.96 -6.22 12.89
C GLU A 90 2.21 -4.74 13.23
N ASP A 91 3.30 -4.13 12.72
CA ASP A 91 3.53 -2.71 12.91
C ASP A 91 2.54 -1.84 12.11
N GLU A 92 2.30 -0.64 12.63
CA GLU A 92 1.55 0.41 11.96
C GLU A 92 2.40 1.69 11.80
N TYR A 93 2.32 2.32 10.63
CA TYR A 93 2.95 3.59 10.35
C TYR A 93 1.90 4.62 9.93
N TYR A 94 1.94 5.81 10.55
CA TYR A 94 1.05 6.91 10.20
C TYR A 94 1.80 8.05 9.54
N SER A 95 1.42 8.39 8.31
CA SER A 95 1.92 9.57 7.63
C SER A 95 1.04 10.78 7.89
N SER A 96 1.54 11.72 8.70
CA SER A 96 0.85 12.99 8.95
C SER A 96 0.76 13.90 7.71
N LYS A 97 1.72 13.78 6.77
CA LYS A 97 1.79 14.55 5.51
C LYS A 97 0.68 14.13 4.55
N TYR A 98 0.54 12.81 4.33
CA TYR A 98 -0.43 12.27 3.38
C TYR A 98 -1.75 11.86 4.01
N LYS A 99 -1.85 11.87 5.35
CA LYS A 99 -3.02 11.41 6.10
C LYS A 99 -3.38 9.96 5.78
N LEU A 100 -2.37 9.12 5.64
CA LEU A 100 -2.49 7.69 5.35
C LEU A 100 -1.96 6.88 6.53
N LYS A 101 -2.57 5.71 6.78
CA LYS A 101 -2.05 4.70 7.70
C LYS A 101 -1.62 3.47 6.92
N VAL A 102 -0.41 2.98 7.15
CA VAL A 102 0.13 1.75 6.59
C VAL A 102 0.16 0.70 7.69
N ASN A 103 -0.52 -0.42 7.50
CA ASN A 103 -0.49 -1.55 8.43
C ASN A 103 0.22 -2.72 7.76
N VAL A 104 1.14 -3.37 8.45
CA VAL A 104 1.70 -4.66 8.00
C VAL A 104 0.66 -5.74 8.26
N THR A 105 0.15 -6.37 7.20
CA THR A 105 -0.88 -7.41 7.31
C THR A 105 -0.29 -8.80 7.37
N SER A 106 0.85 -9.03 6.73
CA SER A 106 1.63 -10.26 6.87
C SER A 106 3.10 -10.02 6.52
N HIS A 107 3.97 -10.83 7.10
CA HIS A 107 5.39 -10.83 6.83
C HIS A 107 5.86 -12.27 6.76
N GLU A 108 6.35 -12.66 5.59
CA GLU A 108 6.80 -14.00 5.27
C GLU A 108 8.29 -13.94 4.95
N ILE A 109 9.06 -14.76 5.66
CA ILE A 109 10.48 -14.97 5.37
C ILE A 109 10.55 -16.23 4.50
N LEU A 110 11.14 -16.08 3.31
CA LEU A 110 11.38 -17.16 2.37
C LEU A 110 12.80 -17.69 2.60
N ASP A 111 12.89 -19.00 2.85
CA ASP A 111 14.16 -19.74 3.02
C ASP A 111 14.94 -19.89 1.70
#